data_AF-A0ABD0YYS8-F1
#
_entry.id   AF-A0ABD0YYS8-F1
#
_cell.length_a   1.000
_cell.length_b   1.000
_cell.length_c   1.000
_cell.angle_alpha   90.00
_cell.angle_beta   90.00
_cell.angle_gamma   90.00
#
_symmetry.space_group_name_H-M   'P 1'
#
loop_
_entity.id
_entity.type
_entity.pdbx_description
1 polymer ?
#
loop_
_entity_poly.entity_id
_entity_poly.type
_entity_poly.pdbx_seq_one_letter_code
_entity_poly.pdbx_strand_id
1 'polypeptide(L)'
;MSKTLRTILDAPWYVSNHTLHTDLNIPTVRQVLHEKFKTFHSKLETHHNPRVSSLSSSTHPLNPPRRLKRRWPRDLLVEYYPFFSALPIRGYHQWVASLNKLFTSL
;
A
#
# COMPACT_ATOMS: atom_id res chain seq x y z
N MET A 1 7.56 13.94 -8.81
CA MET A 1 8.58 14.76 -9.48
C MET A 1 9.83 14.74 -8.61
N SER A 2 10.86 14.01 -8.99
CA SER A 2 12.13 13.93 -8.26
C SER A 2 13.05 15.09 -8.70
N LYS A 3 12.79 16.30 -8.17
CA LYS A 3 13.48 17.53 -8.60
C LYS A 3 15.00 17.43 -8.40
N THR A 4 15.41 16.84 -7.28
CA THR A 4 16.82 16.55 -6.95
C THR A 4 17.50 15.64 -7.96
N LEU A 5 16.83 14.55 -8.38
CA LEU A 5 17.39 13.60 -9.33
C LEU A 5 17.65 14.27 -10.68
N ARG A 6 16.71 15.09 -11.15
CA ARG A 6 16.87 15.87 -12.38
C ARG A 6 18.02 16.87 -12.30
N THR A 7 18.18 17.56 -11.17
CA THR A 7 19.28 18.51 -10.95
C THR A 7 20.65 17.84 -10.97
N ILE A 8 20.79 16.65 -10.38
CA ILE A 8 22.07 15.92 -10.35
C ILE A 8 22.50 15.45 -11.75
N LEU A 9 21.54 15.05 -12.58
CA LEU A 9 21.78 14.48 -13.90
C LEU A 9 21.76 15.51 -15.02
N ASP A 10 21.54 16.78 -14.68
CA ASP A 10 21.25 17.86 -15.62
C ASP A 10 20.19 17.48 -16.67
N ALA A 11 19.13 16.81 -16.22
CA ALA A 11 18.15 16.20 -17.11
C ALA A 11 17.17 17.23 -17.69
N PRO A 12 16.99 17.29 -19.04
CA PRO A 12 16.10 18.26 -19.66
C PRO A 12 14.62 17.99 -19.34
N TRP A 13 13.77 19.01 -19.49
CA TRP A 13 12.37 18.98 -19.05
C TRP A 13 11.52 17.91 -19.74
N TYR A 14 11.87 17.51 -20.97
CA TYR A 14 11.14 16.50 -21.75
C TYR A 14 11.42 15.06 -21.30
N VAL A 15 12.46 14.82 -20.50
CA VAL A 15 12.77 13.46 -20.00
C VAL A 15 11.75 13.07 -18.92
N SER A 16 11.05 11.97 -19.12
CA SER A 16 10.06 11.52 -18.15
C SER A 16 10.72 11.06 -16.84
N ASN A 17 10.05 11.24 -15.69
CA ASN A 17 10.56 10.69 -14.43
C ASN A 17 10.65 9.16 -14.47
N HIS A 18 9.79 8.52 -15.26
CA HIS A 18 9.83 7.06 -15.43
C HIS A 18 11.17 6.66 -16.04
N THR A 19 11.58 7.30 -17.14
CA THR A 19 12.87 7.10 -17.80
C THR A 19 14.04 7.30 -16.83
N LEU A 20 14.02 8.38 -16.02
CA LEU A 20 15.09 8.62 -15.03
C LEU A 20 15.18 7.53 -13.96
N HIS A 21 14.05 6.97 -13.55
CA HIS A 21 14.02 5.88 -12.58
C HIS A 21 14.46 4.54 -13.20
N THR A 22 14.06 4.25 -14.43
CA THR A 22 14.44 3.01 -15.13
C THR A 22 15.91 3.00 -15.50
N ASP A 23 16.42 4.09 -16.07
CA ASP A 23 17.77 4.15 -16.62
C ASP A 23 18.83 4.10 -15.50
N LEU A 24 18.52 4.69 -14.35
CA LEU A 24 19.40 4.67 -13.18
C LEU A 24 19.12 3.53 -12.21
N ASN A 25 18.09 2.72 -12.50
CA ASN A 25 17.63 1.65 -11.63
C ASN A 25 17.36 2.13 -10.17
N ILE A 26 16.86 3.37 -10.01
CA ILE A 26 16.59 3.97 -8.70
C ILE A 26 15.13 3.69 -8.33
N PRO A 27 14.86 3.01 -7.20
CA PRO A 27 13.50 2.73 -6.78
C PRO A 27 12.75 4.04 -6.44
N THR A 28 11.47 4.07 -6.76
CA THR A 28 10.61 5.21 -6.42
C THR A 28 10.37 5.26 -4.91
N VAL A 29 10.09 6.46 -4.39
CA VAL A 29 9.73 6.65 -2.98
C VAL A 29 8.57 5.75 -2.55
N ARG A 30 7.61 5.49 -3.45
CA ARG A 30 6.47 4.59 -3.17
C ARG A 30 6.91 3.15 -2.98
N GLN A 31 7.78 2.64 -3.84
CA GLN A 31 8.33 1.27 -3.72
C GLN A 31 9.11 1.12 -2.43
N VAL A 32 10.01 2.06 -2.14
CA VAL A 32 10.81 2.06 -0.90
C VAL A 32 9.89 2.12 0.34
N LEU A 33 8.90 3.02 0.35
CA LEU A 33 7.94 3.11 1.45
C LEU A 33 7.18 1.80 1.64
N HIS A 34 6.73 1.17 0.56
CA HIS A 34 6.01 -0.10 0.62
C HIS A 34 6.88 -1.22 1.20
N GLU A 35 8.11 -1.39 0.73
CA GLU A 35 9.05 -2.40 1.24
C GLU A 35 9.40 -2.17 2.72
N LYS A 36 9.69 -0.91 3.09
CA LYS A 36 10.00 -0.55 4.47
C LYS A 36 8.81 -0.75 5.40
N PHE A 37 7.61 -0.43 4.93
CA PHE A 37 6.41 -0.61 5.72
C PHE A 37 6.03 -2.08 5.88
N LYS A 38 6.20 -2.90 4.83
CA LYS A 38 6.01 -4.36 4.89
C LYS A 38 6.97 -5.01 5.88
N THR A 39 8.26 -4.68 5.81
CA THR A 39 9.27 -5.20 6.74
C THR A 39 9.03 -4.75 8.17
N PHE A 40 8.60 -3.51 8.38
CA PHE A 40 8.19 -3.01 9.69
C PHE A 40 6.99 -3.77 10.26
N HIS A 41 5.94 -3.99 9.47
CA HIS A 41 4.75 -4.72 9.92
C HIS A 41 5.05 -6.17 10.29
N SER A 42 5.85 -6.87 9.49
CA SER A 42 6.26 -8.25 9.79
C SER A 42 7.04 -8.33 11.11
N LYS A 43 7.86 -7.32 11.44
CA LYS A 43 8.56 -7.25 12.72
C LYS A 43 7.63 -7.00 13.90
N LEU A 44 6.55 -6.23 13.71
CA LEU A 44 5.54 -6.03 14.75
C LEU A 44 4.80 -7.33 15.06
N GLU A 45 4.37 -8.07 14.04
CA GLU A 45 3.65 -9.34 14.20
C GLU A 45 4.46 -10.40 14.96
N THR A 46 5.75 -10.48 14.67
CA THR A 46 6.68 -11.46 15.24
C THR A 46 7.29 -11.04 16.59
N HIS A 47 6.89 -9.88 17.12
CA HIS A 47 7.50 -9.33 18.32
C HIS A 47 7.05 -10.07 19.59
N HIS A 48 8.00 -10.38 20.48
CA HIS A 48 7.72 -11.10 21.73
C HIS A 48 6.75 -10.35 22.67
N ASN A 49 6.82 -9.03 22.72
CA ASN A 49 5.91 -8.22 23.54
C ASN A 49 4.50 -8.17 22.91
N PRO A 50 3.46 -8.68 23.62
CA PRO A 50 2.10 -8.74 23.11
C PRO A 50 1.47 -7.37 22.84
N ARG A 51 1.93 -6.31 23.53
CA ARG A 51 1.46 -4.94 23.25
C ARG A 51 1.92 -4.45 21.89
N VAL A 52 3.15 -4.79 21.52
CA VAL A 52 3.73 -4.40 20.24
C VAL A 52 3.13 -5.22 19.10
N SER A 53 2.90 -6.52 19.30
CA SER A 53 2.21 -7.34 18.31
C SER A 53 0.75 -6.92 18.13
N SER A 54 0.06 -6.42 19.16
CA SER A 54 -1.29 -5.88 18.99
C SER A 54 -1.36 -4.66 18.06
N LEU A 55 -0.25 -3.93 17.88
CA LEU A 55 -0.15 -2.80 16.96
C LEU A 55 -0.02 -3.22 15.49
N SER A 56 0.24 -4.50 15.19
CA SER A 56 0.33 -4.98 13.80
C SER A 56 -1.03 -5.05 13.10
N SER A 57 -2.13 -4.84 13.83
CA SER A 57 -3.47 -4.85 13.25
C SER A 57 -3.58 -3.89 12.07
N SER A 58 -3.91 -4.44 10.90
CA SER A 58 -4.01 -3.71 9.63
C SER A 58 -5.12 -2.65 9.62
N THR A 59 -6.13 -2.80 10.48
CA THR A 59 -7.32 -1.95 10.49
C THR A 59 -7.69 -1.52 11.90
N HIS A 60 -7.75 -0.20 12.11
CA HIS A 60 -8.40 0.35 13.29
C HIS A 60 -9.91 0.03 13.22
N PRO A 61 -10.52 -0.58 14.25
CA PRO A 61 -11.88 -1.09 14.17
C PRO A 61 -12.91 -0.01 13.81
N LEU A 62 -12.69 1.24 14.22
CA LEU A 62 -13.55 2.37 13.86
C LEU A 62 -13.31 2.99 12.48
N ASN A 63 -12.16 2.73 11.83
CA ASN A 63 -11.69 3.36 10.58
C ASN A 63 -12.30 4.76 10.33
N PRO A 64 -11.93 5.77 11.15
CA PRO A 64 -12.64 7.04 11.19
C PRO A 64 -12.64 7.74 9.81
N PRO A 65 -13.66 8.58 9.53
CA PRO A 65 -13.78 9.25 8.24
C PRO A 65 -12.53 10.09 7.98
N ARG A 66 -11.93 9.87 6.81
CA ARG A 66 -10.71 10.57 6.42
C ARG A 66 -11.09 11.90 5.78
N ARG A 67 -10.65 13.00 6.40
CA ARG A 67 -10.64 14.30 5.72
C ARG A 67 -9.56 14.26 4.63
N LEU A 68 -9.94 14.69 3.43
CA LEU A 68 -9.09 14.71 2.21
C LEU A 68 -8.70 13.31 1.69
N LYS A 69 -8.22 13.23 0.44
CA LYS A 69 -7.66 12.01 -0.19
C LYS A 69 -6.28 11.61 0.39
N ARG A 70 -6.12 11.66 1.71
CA ARG A 70 -4.86 11.34 2.40
C ARG A 70 -4.71 9.83 2.53
N ARG A 71 -3.69 9.26 1.87
CA ARG A 71 -3.27 7.87 2.05
C ARG A 71 -2.49 7.73 3.35
N TRP A 72 -2.77 6.70 4.12
CA TRP A 72 -2.01 6.33 5.32
C TRP A 72 -0.99 5.23 4.99
N PRO A 73 0.10 5.10 5.77
CA PRO A 73 1.09 4.05 5.55
C PRO A 73 0.49 2.63 5.49
N ARG A 74 -0.52 2.33 6.31
CA ARG A 74 -1.25 1.05 6.27
C ARG A 74 -2.00 0.77 4.97
N ASP A 75 -2.43 1.81 4.25
CA ASP A 75 -3.11 1.62 2.96
C ASP A 75 -2.12 1.06 1.91
N LEU A 76 -0.80 1.16 2.14
CA LEU A 76 0.24 0.56 1.31
C LEU A 76 0.25 -0.98 1.41
N LEU A 77 -0.30 -1.56 2.49
CA LEU A 77 -0.38 -3.02 2.65
C LEU A 77 -1.58 -3.65 1.91
N VAL A 78 -2.59 -2.82 1.60
CA VAL A 78 -3.90 -3.27 1.07
C VAL A 78 -3.96 -3.18 -0.46
N GLU A 79 -2.88 -2.75 -1.13
CA GLU A 79 -2.88 -2.48 -2.58
C GLU A 79 -2.89 -3.77 -3.42
N TYR A 80 -4.05 -4.46 -3.45
CA TYR A 80 -4.43 -5.41 -4.48
C TYR A 80 -5.89 -5.07 -4.90
N TYR A 81 -6.02 -4.63 -6.17
CA TYR A 81 -7.22 -4.20 -6.91
C TYR A 81 -7.63 -2.71 -6.87
N PRO A 82 -7.28 -1.93 -7.92
CA PRO A 82 -7.65 -0.52 -8.04
C PRO A 82 -9.12 -0.27 -8.44
N PHE A 83 -9.96 -1.31 -8.64
CA PHE A 83 -11.31 -1.15 -9.17
C PHE A 83 -12.44 -1.04 -8.12
N PHE A 84 -12.23 -1.48 -6.87
CA PHE A 84 -13.31 -1.60 -5.86
C PHE A 84 -13.15 -0.73 -4.61
N SER A 85 -12.45 0.41 -4.70
CA SER A 85 -12.29 1.31 -3.54
C SER A 85 -13.55 2.11 -3.16
N ALA A 86 -14.68 1.90 -3.84
CA ALA A 86 -15.94 2.61 -3.60
C ALA A 86 -16.99 1.81 -2.79
N LEU A 87 -16.74 0.55 -2.41
CA LEU A 87 -17.73 -0.23 -1.63
C LEU A 87 -17.38 -0.26 -0.13
N PRO A 88 -18.40 -0.17 0.76
CA PRO A 88 -18.20 -0.28 2.20
C PRO A 88 -17.62 -1.67 2.51
N ILE A 89 -16.42 -1.69 3.06
CA ILE A 89 -15.56 -2.88 3.32
C ILE A 89 -16.25 -3.94 4.21
N ARG A 90 -17.41 -3.63 4.81
CA ARG A 90 -18.15 -4.51 5.71
C ARG A 90 -18.77 -5.75 5.03
N GLY A 91 -18.88 -5.77 3.71
CA GLY A 91 -19.47 -6.89 2.96
C GLY A 91 -18.48 -7.78 2.18
N TYR A 92 -17.21 -7.37 2.06
CA TYR A 92 -16.27 -8.00 1.11
C TYR A 92 -15.96 -9.47 1.46
N HIS A 93 -15.66 -9.75 2.74
CA HIS A 93 -15.41 -11.13 3.20
C HIS A 93 -16.64 -12.04 3.05
N GLN A 94 -17.84 -11.49 3.22
CA GLN A 94 -19.09 -12.24 3.14
C GLN A 94 -19.51 -12.50 1.68
N TRP A 95 -19.25 -11.53 0.80
CA TRP A 95 -19.50 -11.63 -0.64
C TRP A 95 -18.54 -12.60 -1.33
N VAL A 96 -17.23 -12.54 -1.02
CA VAL A 96 -16.24 -13.51 -1.51
C VAL A 96 -16.57 -14.93 -1.02
N ALA A 97 -16.99 -15.09 0.24
CA ALA A 97 -17.45 -16.37 0.76
C ALA A 97 -18.74 -16.87 0.06
N SER A 98 -19.63 -15.97 -0.37
CA SER A 98 -20.85 -16.33 -1.10
C SER A 98 -20.59 -16.71 -2.56
N LEU A 99 -19.61 -16.07 -3.22
CA LEU A 99 -19.21 -16.43 -4.58
C LEU A 99 -18.43 -17.75 -4.64
N ASN A 100 -17.53 -17.97 -3.69
CA ASN A 100 -16.80 -19.24 -3.62
C ASN A 100 -17.75 -20.42 -3.39
N LYS A 101 -18.83 -20.24 -2.61
CA LYS A 101 -19.88 -21.25 -2.43
C LYS A 101 -20.62 -21.61 -3.74
N LEU A 102 -20.79 -20.65 -4.66
CA LEU A 102 -21.43 -20.90 -5.96
C LEU A 102 -20.48 -21.61 -6.94
N PHE A 103 -19.17 -21.41 -6.80
CA PHE A 103 -18.17 -22.04 -7.67
C PHE A 103 -17.74 -23.43 -7.20
N THR A 104 -17.89 -23.74 -5.92
CA THR A 104 -17.58 -25.07 -5.35
C THR A 104 -18.76 -26.05 -5.38
N SER A 105 -19.92 -25.66 -5.91
CA SER A 105 -21.10 -26.54 -6.07
C SER A 105 -21.38 -26.92 -7.53
N LEU A 106 -20.40 -26.74 -8.42
CA LEU A 106 -20.31 -27.35 -9.76
C LEU A 106 -19.16 -28.37 -9.73
#